data_AF-A0A7Y9NPD6-F1
#
_entry.id   AF-A0A7Y9NPD6-F1
#
_cell.length_a   1.000
_cell.length_b   1.000
_cell.length_c   1.000
_cell.angle_alpha   90.00
_cell.angle_beta   90.00
_cell.angle_gamma   90.00
#
_symmetry.space_group_name_H-M   'P 1'
#
loop_
_entity.id
_entity.type
_entity.pdbx_description
1 polymer ?
#
loop_
_entity_poly.entity_id
_entity_poly.type
_entity_poly.pdbx_seq_one_letter_code
_entity_poly.pdbx_strand_id
1 'polypeptide(L)'
;MKPAVDSRQRYRRVSGRNQLAGKVVSIQIQGLLAEVVLSVGDTHVTAIITANAVRELQLKKGDLAAALIKSTDVMIERLDDPS
;
A
#
# COMPACT_ATOMS: atom_id res chain seq x y z
N MET A 1 21.60 29.55 -1.62
CA MET A 1 20.21 29.04 -1.78
C MET A 1 20.32 27.56 -2.12
N LYS A 2 19.99 26.64 -1.20
CA LYS A 2 20.05 25.19 -1.48
C LYS A 2 18.89 24.85 -2.43
N PRO A 3 19.09 24.01 -3.46
CA PRO A 3 17.97 23.56 -4.26
C PRO A 3 17.00 22.83 -3.32
N ALA A 4 15.72 23.17 -3.42
CA ALA A 4 14.65 22.45 -2.77
C ALA A 4 14.69 21.03 -3.33
N VAL A 5 15.41 20.14 -2.64
CA VAL A 5 15.38 18.71 -2.90
C VAL A 5 13.92 18.32 -2.80
N ASP A 6 13.33 18.00 -3.96
CA ASP A 6 11.94 17.58 -4.13
C ASP A 6 11.58 16.63 -2.97
N SER A 7 10.73 17.10 -2.06
CA SER A 7 10.35 16.37 -0.86
C SER A 7 9.77 14.98 -1.19
N ARG A 8 9.28 14.81 -2.42
CA ARG A 8 8.79 13.54 -2.98
C ARG A 8 9.90 12.50 -3.20
N GLN A 9 11.15 12.90 -3.44
CA GLN A 9 12.27 11.97 -3.64
C GLN A 9 12.88 11.43 -2.34
N ARG A 10 12.62 12.06 -1.18
CA ARG A 10 13.25 11.68 0.11
C ARG A 10 12.73 10.40 0.74
N TYR A 11 11.60 9.86 0.28
CA TYR A 11 11.02 8.64 0.85
C TYR A 11 11.44 7.34 0.14
N ARG A 12 12.50 7.36 -0.68
CA ARG A 12 13.03 6.13 -1.32
C ARG A 12 13.59 5.09 -0.34
N ARG A 13 13.77 5.43 0.94
CA ARG A 13 14.24 4.50 1.98
C ARG A 13 13.32 4.53 3.19
N VAL A 14 12.33 3.66 3.17
CA VAL A 14 11.43 3.38 4.30
C VAL A 14 11.88 2.12 5.03
N SER A 15 11.74 2.07 6.36
CA SER A 15 12.15 0.90 7.18
C SER A 15 11.19 -0.28 7.08
N GLY A 16 10.00 -0.08 6.50
CA GLY A 16 9.08 -1.16 6.15
C GLY A 16 9.76 -2.11 5.17
N ARG A 17 10.06 -3.33 5.64
CA ARG A 17 10.80 -4.34 4.88
C ARG A 17 9.90 -5.08 3.87
N ASN A 18 8.60 -5.10 4.13
CA ASN A 18 7.64 -5.78 3.27
C ASN A 18 7.06 -4.75 2.30
N GLN A 19 7.48 -4.82 1.05
CA GLN A 19 7.02 -3.95 -0.04
C GLN A 19 6.46 -4.82 -1.15
N LEU A 20 5.14 -4.77 -1.31
CA LEU A 20 4.40 -5.58 -2.27
C LEU A 20 3.88 -4.67 -3.38
N ALA A 21 4.60 -4.61 -4.49
CA ALA A 21 4.22 -3.80 -5.65
C ALA A 21 3.09 -4.47 -6.44
N GLY A 22 2.11 -3.68 -6.86
CA GLY A 22 0.92 -4.17 -7.54
C GLY A 22 0.16 -3.10 -8.29
N LYS A 23 -0.94 -3.50 -8.93
CA LYS A 23 -1.88 -2.57 -9.58
C LYS A 23 -3.09 -2.35 -8.70
N VAL A 24 -3.54 -1.10 -8.57
CA VAL A 24 -4.79 -0.77 -7.91
C VAL A 24 -5.97 -1.35 -8.71
N VAL A 25 -6.73 -2.26 -8.12
CA VAL A 25 -7.91 -2.87 -8.77
C VAL A 25 -9.22 -2.19 -8.36
N SER A 26 -9.31 -1.70 -7.13
CA SER A 26 -10.46 -0.94 -6.63
C SER A 26 -10.06 0.05 -5.54
N ILE A 27 -10.86 1.10 -5.41
CA ILE A 27 -10.83 2.06 -4.32
C ILE A 27 -12.29 2.34 -3.93
N GLN A 28 -12.61 2.18 -2.65
CA GLN A 28 -13.93 2.50 -2.09
C GLN A 28 -13.76 3.49 -0.94
N ILE A 29 -14.28 4.70 -1.08
CA ILE A 29 -14.20 5.74 -0.04
C ILE A 29 -15.52 5.79 0.73
N GLN A 30 -15.45 5.68 2.06
CA GLN A 30 -16.60 5.79 2.96
C GLN A 30 -16.27 6.70 4.14
N GLY A 31 -16.80 7.92 4.14
CA GLY A 31 -16.52 8.91 5.17
C GLY A 31 -15.02 9.26 5.25
N LEU A 32 -14.41 9.02 6.41
CA LEU A 32 -13.00 9.30 6.67
C LEU A 32 -12.05 8.20 6.18
N LEU A 33 -12.57 7.01 5.89
CA LEU A 33 -11.78 5.84 5.49
C LEU A 33 -11.93 5.54 4.02
N ALA A 34 -10.97 4.78 3.50
CA ALA A 34 -10.99 4.22 2.18
C ALA A 34 -10.41 2.81 2.20
N GLU A 35 -11.06 1.89 1.51
CA GLU A 35 -10.51 0.60 1.14
C GLU A 35 -9.80 0.73 -0.21
N VAL A 36 -8.56 0.23 -0.29
CA VAL A 36 -7.77 0.12 -1.52
C VAL A 36 -7.37 -1.33 -1.68
N VAL A 37 -7.65 -1.90 -2.84
CA VAL A 37 -7.23 -3.26 -3.17
C VAL A 37 -6.15 -3.21 -4.25
N LEU A 38 -5.02 -3.86 -3.98
CA LEU A 38 -3.94 -4.07 -4.94
C LEU A 38 -3.96 -5.51 -5.44
N SER A 39 -3.78 -5.72 -6.74
CA SER A 39 -3.40 -7.01 -7.31
C SER A 39 -1.87 -7.12 -7.29
N VAL A 40 -1.37 -8.16 -6.60
CA VAL A 40 0.05 -8.45 -6.40
C VAL A 40 0.30 -9.90 -6.82
N GLY A 41 0.80 -10.09 -8.04
CA GLY A 41 0.87 -11.42 -8.65
C GLY A 41 -0.53 -12.04 -8.75
N ASP A 42 -0.68 -13.28 -8.27
CA ASP A 42 -1.95 -14.02 -8.26
C ASP A 42 -2.84 -13.74 -7.05
N THR A 43 -2.42 -12.81 -6.16
CA THR A 43 -3.12 -12.50 -4.92
C THR A 43 -3.60 -11.05 -4.88
N HIS A 44 -4.47 -10.75 -3.92
CA HIS A 44 -4.88 -9.39 -3.61
C HIS A 44 -4.41 -8.98 -2.22
N VAL A 45 -3.98 -7.73 -2.10
CA VAL A 45 -3.67 -7.08 -0.81
C VAL A 45 -4.68 -5.96 -0.61
N THR A 46 -5.47 -6.04 0.46
CA THR A 46 -6.43 -5.02 0.85
C THR A 46 -5.85 -4.15 1.96
N ALA A 47 -5.93 -2.84 1.79
CA ALA A 47 -5.53 -1.86 2.80
C ALA A 47 -6.70 -0.93 3.12
N ILE A 48 -6.90 -0.67 4.42
CA ILE A 48 -7.77 0.41 4.89
C ILE A 48 -6.88 1.60 5.25
N ILE A 49 -7.06 2.71 4.55
CA ILE A 49 -6.33 3.97 4.77
C ILE A 49 -7.33 5.12 4.91
N THR A 50 -6.85 6.33 5.21
CA THR A 50 -7.75 7.49 5.24
C THR A 50 -8.14 7.90 3.82
N ALA A 51 -9.35 8.44 3.68
CA ALA A 51 -9.83 9.01 2.43
C ALA A 51 -8.92 10.15 1.93
N ASN A 52 -8.32 10.91 2.84
CA ASN A 52 -7.36 11.96 2.49
C ASN A 52 -6.07 11.37 1.92
N ALA A 53 -5.55 10.27 2.46
CA ALA A 53 -4.35 9.63 1.92
C ALA A 53 -4.55 9.16 0.47
N VAL A 54 -5.71 8.59 0.14
CA VAL A 54 -6.05 8.25 -1.26
C VAL A 54 -5.99 9.49 -2.17
N ARG A 55 -6.60 10.60 -1.73
CA ARG A 55 -6.66 11.86 -2.50
C ARG A 55 -5.27 12.50 -2.66
N GLU A 56 -4.47 12.53 -1.60
CA GLU A 56 -3.11 13.07 -1.61
C GLU A 56 -2.17 12.27 -2.50
N LEU A 57 -2.31 10.94 -2.50
CA LEU A 57 -1.57 10.04 -3.38
C LEU A 57 -2.12 10.04 -4.81
N GLN A 58 -3.28 10.67 -5.04
CA GLN A 58 -3.99 10.70 -6.33
C GLN A 58 -4.24 9.30 -6.90
N LEU A 59 -4.46 8.31 -6.03
CA LEU A 59 -4.66 6.93 -6.44
C LEU A 59 -5.96 6.77 -7.22
N LYS A 60 -5.87 6.05 -8.32
CA LYS A 60 -7.02 5.59 -9.12
C LYS A 60 -6.83 4.13 -9.52
N LYS A 61 -7.94 3.50 -9.90
CA LYS A 61 -7.91 2.16 -10.50
C LYS A 61 -6.96 2.14 -11.70
N GLY A 62 -6.09 1.12 -11.74
CA GLY A 62 -5.08 0.90 -12.77
C GLY A 62 -3.69 1.42 -12.43
N ASP A 63 -3.54 2.27 -11.41
CA ASP A 63 -2.24 2.80 -11.01
C ASP A 63 -1.30 1.72 -10.48
N LEU A 64 0.00 1.91 -10.68
CA LEU A 64 1.03 1.15 -10.00
C LEU A 64 1.28 1.76 -8.61
N ALA A 65 1.14 0.93 -7.59
CA ALA A 65 1.39 1.30 -6.19
C ALA A 65 2.04 0.13 -5.44
N ALA A 66 2.51 0.37 -4.22
CA ALA A 66 3.04 -0.69 -3.37
C ALA A 66 2.38 -0.64 -2.00
N ALA A 67 2.00 -1.81 -1.47
CA ALA A 67 1.70 -1.96 -0.06
C ALA A 67 3.00 -2.00 0.73
N LEU A 68 3.19 -1.03 1.61
CA LEU A 68 4.30 -0.96 2.56
C LEU A 68 3.81 -1.44 3.92
N ILE A 69 4.34 -2.57 4.40
CA ILE A 69 3.90 -3.20 5.64
C ILE A 69 5.07 -3.22 6.63
N LYS A 70 4.83 -2.70 7.84
CA LYS A 70 5.82 -2.74 8.92
C LYS A 70 5.99 -4.19 9.38
N SER A 71 7.24 -4.62 9.60
CA SER A 71 7.52 -6.02 9.97
C SER A 71 6.85 -6.49 11.26
N THR A 72 6.51 -5.57 12.18
CA THR A 72 5.86 -5.89 13.45
C THR A 72 4.36 -6.15 13.33
N ASP A 73 3.76 -5.85 12.18
CA ASP A 73 2.31 -5.86 12.00
C ASP A 73 1.87 -7.06 11.13
N VAL A 74 2.82 -7.94 10.77
CA VAL A 74 2.57 -9.18 10.02
C VAL A 74 2.34 -10.33 10.98
N MET A 75 1.30 -11.12 10.72
CA MET A 75 1.04 -12.39 11.40
C MET A 75 1.46 -13.56 10.49
N ILE A 76 1.94 -14.64 11.09
CA ILE A 76 2.31 -15.87 10.39
C ILE A 76 1.46 -17.01 10.94
N GLU A 77 0.83 -17.77 10.06
CA GLU A 77 0.10 -18.99 10.38
C GLU A 77 0.84 -20.18 9.77
N ARG A 78 0.89 -21.30 10.50
CA ARG A 78 1.37 -22.58 9.95
C ARG A 78 0.18 -23.26 9.28
N LEU A 79 0.32 -23.58 8.01
CA LEU A 79 -0.63 -24.45 7.33
C LEU A 79 -0.33 -25.89 7.75
N ASP A 80 -1.28 -26.53 8.42
CA ASP A 80 -1.20 -27.97 8.65
C ASP A 80 -1.65 -28.69 7.36
N ASP A 81 -0.99 -29.81 7.05
CA ASP A 81 -1.28 -30.60 5.84
C ASP A 81 -2.72 -31.15 5.95
N PRO A 82 -3.64 -30.87 5.01
CA PRO A 82 -4.98 -31.42 5.04
C PRO A 82 -4.89 -32.93 4.79
N SER A 83 -4.85 -33.71 5.86
CA SER A 83 -4.95 -35.16 5.82
C SER A 83 -6.29 -35.66 5.28
#